data_AF-A0AAD5TVS8-F1
#
_entry.id   AF-A0AAD5TVS8-F1
#
_cell.length_a   1.000
_cell.length_b   1.000
_cell.length_c   1.000
_cell.angle_alpha   90.00
_cell.angle_beta   90.00
_cell.angle_gamma   90.00
#
_symmetry.space_group_name_H-M   'P 1'
#
loop_
_entity.id
_entity.type
_entity.pdbx_description
1 polymer ?
#
loop_
_entity_poly.entity_id
_entity_poly.type
_entity_poly.pdbx_seq_one_letter_code
_entity_poly.pdbx_strand_id
1 'polypeptide(L)'
;TATDFDKDYMVENQIGTALCERIIRAFHVPAFPAELSTKDASNARLIMHWQYSSISRGEKSIFFKLREKGINPEDYIHFNSLRSYDRINSNVTRTEEKSEVKNSVASFALKGQEKSLKNETWLNGEKFSKEQSTGVEALERNQYVTELLYIHSKLMIVDDRIVIIGSANLNDRSQCGDRDSEIAMKIEDPEMIKSRMNGEDYQVSKFATTFRRQIFREHLGLMKPVTTDQRIVSEAMRLPGTSQEYEFGDKYDKLVRDPLSEEFIKFWNNTANSNTTQFRELFHCVPDDNVKNWDQYHAFFKKEPELGKVTVAGHIYDENMPISTIREKLDSIQGHLVVFPTEFLSEVDLKGDSKLTELAMTLFT
;
A
#
# COMPACT_ATOMS: atom_id res chain seq x y z
N THR A 1 7.27 -17.12 9.50
CA THR A 1 6.47 -18.34 9.68
C THR A 1 6.87 -19.13 10.91
N ALA A 2 6.40 -18.72 12.09
CA ALA A 2 6.25 -19.61 13.23
C ALA A 2 5.01 -19.16 14.00
N THR A 3 4.28 -20.12 14.56
CA THR A 3 3.18 -19.94 15.51
C THR A 3 3.28 -20.92 16.69
N ASP A 4 4.29 -21.80 16.63
CA ASP A 4 4.82 -22.68 17.66
C ASP A 4 6.35 -22.72 17.38
N PHE A 5 7.20 -22.83 18.42
CA PHE A 5 8.65 -22.98 18.21
C PHE A 5 8.96 -24.41 17.75
N ASP A 6 9.58 -24.54 16.57
CA ASP A 6 9.90 -25.82 15.95
C ASP A 6 11.32 -25.78 15.36
N LYS A 7 12.26 -26.42 16.06
CA LYS A 7 13.68 -26.49 15.73
C LYS A 7 14.01 -27.21 14.42
N ASP A 8 13.06 -27.99 13.88
CA ASP A 8 13.22 -28.73 12.62
C ASP A 8 12.48 -28.03 11.47
N TYR A 9 11.88 -26.85 11.74
CA TYR A 9 11.25 -26.00 10.76
C TYR A 9 12.19 -24.87 10.33
N MET A 10 12.08 -24.48 9.07
CA MET A 10 13.09 -23.64 8.41
C MET A 10 13.07 -22.16 8.82
N VAL A 11 12.11 -21.72 9.65
CA VAL A 11 11.96 -20.30 10.01
C VAL A 11 11.78 -20.15 11.52
N GLU A 12 12.59 -19.26 12.09
CA GLU A 12 12.94 -19.24 13.51
C GLU A 12 12.22 -18.13 14.29
N ASN A 13 12.02 -16.94 13.71
CA ASN A 13 11.52 -15.79 14.45
C ASN A 13 10.07 -15.96 14.92
N GLN A 14 9.85 -15.59 16.18
CA GLN A 14 8.58 -15.79 16.89
C GLN A 14 7.64 -14.58 16.79
N ILE A 15 7.85 -13.65 15.85
CA ILE A 15 6.94 -12.48 15.69
C ILE A 15 5.56 -12.95 15.24
N GLY A 16 5.48 -13.95 14.36
CA GLY A 16 4.21 -14.60 13.99
C GLY A 16 3.48 -15.20 15.20
N THR A 17 4.21 -15.94 16.04
CA THR A 17 3.73 -16.50 17.31
C THR A 17 3.21 -15.41 18.24
N ALA A 18 4.00 -14.36 18.46
CA ALA A 18 3.62 -13.24 19.32
C ALA A 18 2.37 -12.51 18.82
N LEU A 19 2.19 -12.36 17.49
CA LEU A 19 0.97 -11.80 16.91
C LEU A 19 -0.23 -12.74 17.03
N CYS A 20 -0.08 -14.05 16.80
CA CYS A 20 -1.15 -15.02 17.02
C CYS A 20 -1.56 -15.11 18.50
N GLU A 21 -0.60 -15.26 19.42
CA GLU A 21 -0.86 -15.24 20.85
C GLU A 21 -1.49 -13.92 21.29
N ARG A 22 -1.02 -12.79 20.76
CA ARG A 22 -1.63 -11.49 21.02
C ARG A 22 -3.03 -11.45 20.45
N ILE A 23 -3.34 -11.92 19.24
CA ILE A 23 -4.69 -11.90 18.66
C ILE A 23 -5.67 -12.86 19.36
N ILE A 24 -5.21 -14.03 19.81
CA ILE A 24 -5.95 -14.91 20.73
C ILE A 24 -6.27 -14.18 22.06
N ARG A 25 -5.63 -13.03 22.29
CA ARG A 25 -5.82 -12.03 23.35
C ARG A 25 -6.12 -10.58 22.79
N ALA A 26 -6.54 -10.41 21.51
CA ALA A 26 -6.54 -9.21 20.62
C ALA A 26 -5.16 -8.50 20.35
N PHE A 27 -4.70 -7.97 19.19
CA PHE A 27 -5.33 -7.46 17.93
C PHE A 27 -4.30 -7.24 16.75
N HIS A 28 -4.63 -6.43 15.73
CA HIS A 28 -4.14 -6.32 14.32
C HIS A 28 -2.67 -5.85 13.97
N VAL A 29 -2.10 -6.28 12.80
CA VAL A 29 -0.82 -5.83 12.11
C VAL A 29 -0.82 -6.05 10.53
N PRO A 30 -0.01 -5.36 9.65
CA PRO A 30 -0.10 -5.40 8.14
C PRO A 30 1.18 -5.85 7.29
N ALA A 31 1.18 -5.79 5.92
CA ALA A 31 2.23 -6.33 4.97
C ALA A 31 2.37 -5.70 3.52
N PHE A 32 3.15 -6.30 2.58
CA PHE A 32 3.81 -5.67 1.37
C PHE A 32 3.88 -6.52 0.05
N PRO A 33 3.88 -5.99 -1.21
CA PRO A 33 4.07 -6.81 -2.45
C PRO A 33 5.10 -6.31 -3.51
N ALA A 34 5.36 -7.09 -4.59
CA ALA A 34 6.24 -6.77 -5.75
C ALA A 34 5.84 -7.53 -7.07
N GLU A 35 6.58 -7.39 -8.19
CA GLU A 35 6.31 -8.02 -9.52
C GLU A 35 6.96 -9.42 -9.72
N LEU A 36 6.33 -10.31 -10.52
CA LEU A 36 6.39 -11.76 -10.29
C LEU A 36 6.49 -12.73 -11.50
N SER A 37 6.27 -12.31 -12.75
CA SER A 37 6.05 -13.26 -13.87
C SER A 37 7.31 -13.69 -14.64
N THR A 38 8.42 -12.97 -14.52
CA THR A 38 9.67 -13.27 -15.24
C THR A 38 10.46 -14.41 -14.57
N LYS A 39 11.47 -14.97 -15.24
CA LYS A 39 12.41 -15.92 -14.60
C LYS A 39 13.19 -15.24 -13.47
N ASP A 40 13.56 -13.99 -13.68
CA ASP A 40 14.32 -13.15 -12.75
C ASP A 40 13.54 -12.83 -11.47
N ALA A 41 12.20 -12.79 -11.54
CA ALA A 41 11.31 -12.66 -10.39
C ALA A 41 11.18 -13.93 -9.51
N SER A 42 12.07 -14.92 -9.68
CA SER A 42 12.15 -16.11 -8.80
C SER A 42 12.32 -15.74 -7.31
N ASN A 43 13.16 -14.76 -7.01
CA ASN A 43 13.34 -14.25 -5.65
C ASN A 43 12.06 -13.61 -5.10
N ALA A 44 11.32 -12.84 -5.92
CA ALA A 44 10.07 -12.20 -5.52
C ALA A 44 8.96 -13.25 -5.24
N ARG A 45 8.86 -14.31 -6.06
CA ARG A 45 7.97 -15.44 -5.78
C ARG A 45 8.32 -16.17 -4.49
N LEU A 46 9.60 -16.39 -4.19
CA LEU A 46 10.02 -17.03 -2.94
C LEU A 46 9.73 -16.14 -1.70
N ILE A 47 9.94 -14.82 -1.79
CA ILE A 47 9.53 -13.87 -0.75
C ILE A 47 8.02 -13.97 -0.51
N MET A 48 7.21 -13.97 -1.57
CA MET A 48 5.76 -14.10 -1.46
C MET A 48 5.31 -15.47 -0.97
N HIS A 49 6.05 -16.56 -1.23
CA HIS A 49 5.80 -17.85 -0.60
C HIS A 49 5.89 -17.74 0.94
N TRP A 50 6.95 -17.15 1.48
CA TRP A 50 7.15 -17.05 2.94
C TRP A 50 6.22 -16.03 3.60
N GLN A 51 5.87 -14.97 2.88
CA GLN A 51 4.84 -14.02 3.29
C GLN A 51 3.46 -14.70 3.37
N TYR A 52 3.00 -15.35 2.30
CA TYR A 52 1.71 -16.04 2.30
C TYR A 52 1.67 -17.18 3.31
N SER A 53 2.77 -17.92 3.49
CA SER A 53 2.86 -18.96 4.52
C SER A 53 2.83 -18.39 5.94
N SER A 54 3.16 -17.11 6.12
CA SER A 54 3.00 -16.41 7.42
C SER A 54 1.57 -15.89 7.61
N ILE A 55 0.94 -15.40 6.54
CA ILE A 55 -0.38 -14.74 6.60
C ILE A 55 -1.52 -15.77 6.49
N SER A 56 -1.66 -16.43 5.34
CA SER A 56 -2.90 -17.12 4.92
C SER A 56 -2.75 -18.61 4.58
N ARG A 57 -1.54 -19.12 4.29
CA ARG A 57 -1.36 -20.45 3.67
C ARG A 57 -0.67 -21.45 4.60
N GLY A 58 -1.26 -22.65 4.71
CA GLY A 58 -0.73 -23.75 5.50
C GLY A 58 -0.95 -23.62 7.01
N GLU A 59 -0.71 -24.72 7.71
CA GLU A 59 -1.13 -24.92 9.11
C GLU A 59 -0.40 -24.03 10.13
N LYS A 60 0.76 -23.49 9.77
CA LYS A 60 1.55 -22.57 10.62
C LYS A 60 1.25 -21.08 10.37
N SER A 61 0.34 -20.75 9.45
CA SER A 61 -0.06 -19.37 9.14
C SER A 61 -0.95 -18.74 10.21
N ILE A 62 -0.95 -17.40 10.27
CA ILE A 62 -1.77 -16.63 11.20
C ILE A 62 -3.26 -16.94 11.01
N PHE A 63 -3.76 -16.94 9.77
CA PHE A 63 -5.16 -17.21 9.50
C PHE A 63 -5.58 -18.63 9.90
N PHE A 64 -4.76 -19.64 9.63
CA PHE A 64 -5.08 -21.01 10.02
C PHE A 64 -5.18 -21.15 11.55
N LYS A 65 -4.18 -20.66 12.29
CA LYS A 65 -4.11 -20.81 13.75
C LYS A 65 -5.24 -20.08 14.48
N LEU A 66 -5.71 -18.96 13.95
CA LEU A 66 -6.89 -18.27 14.48
C LEU A 66 -8.18 -19.03 14.17
N ARG A 67 -8.36 -19.49 12.93
CA ARG A 67 -9.54 -20.28 12.50
C ARG A 67 -9.63 -21.62 13.24
N GLU A 68 -8.49 -22.25 13.57
CA GLU A 68 -8.40 -23.45 14.42
C GLU A 68 -8.99 -23.21 15.83
N LYS A 69 -8.88 -21.98 16.37
CA LYS A 69 -9.50 -21.59 17.66
C LYS A 69 -10.94 -21.06 17.50
N GLY A 70 -11.52 -21.12 16.30
CA GLY A 70 -12.83 -20.54 16.00
C GLY A 70 -12.84 -19.01 15.93
N ILE A 71 -11.67 -18.37 15.84
CA ILE A 71 -11.53 -16.92 15.70
C ILE A 71 -11.46 -16.58 14.21
N ASN A 72 -12.33 -15.68 13.75
CA ASN A 72 -12.29 -15.15 12.39
C ASN A 72 -11.12 -14.15 12.25
N PRO A 73 -10.03 -14.44 11.51
CA PRO A 73 -8.84 -13.58 11.44
C PRO A 73 -9.18 -12.16 11.01
N GLU A 74 -10.10 -12.03 10.06
CA GLU A 74 -10.50 -10.77 9.44
C GLU A 74 -11.13 -9.77 10.42
N ASP A 75 -11.63 -10.19 11.58
CA ASP A 75 -12.10 -9.28 12.64
C ASP A 75 -10.97 -8.80 13.58
N TYR A 76 -9.76 -9.35 13.44
CA TYR A 76 -8.63 -9.16 14.36
C TYR A 76 -7.28 -8.88 13.70
N ILE A 77 -7.15 -8.97 12.37
CA ILE A 77 -5.97 -8.57 11.61
C ILE A 77 -6.33 -8.13 10.18
N HIS A 78 -5.71 -7.06 9.69
CA HIS A 78 -5.99 -6.44 8.39
C HIS A 78 -4.70 -6.18 7.62
N PHE A 79 -4.44 -6.97 6.58
CA PHE A 79 -3.31 -6.74 5.69
C PHE A 79 -3.69 -5.75 4.59
N ASN A 80 -2.92 -4.66 4.48
CA ASN A 80 -3.11 -3.59 3.52
C ASN A 80 -1.75 -3.17 2.96
N SER A 81 -1.74 -2.65 1.74
CA SER A 81 -0.57 -2.09 1.06
C SER A 81 -0.91 -0.71 0.46
N LEU A 82 0.04 -0.09 -0.24
CA LEU A 82 -0.14 1.25 -0.82
C LEU A 82 0.03 1.25 -2.34
N ARG A 83 -0.81 2.02 -3.04
CA ARG A 83 -0.78 2.22 -4.50
C ARG A 83 -1.20 3.65 -4.85
N SER A 84 -0.64 4.21 -5.92
CA SER A 84 -1.00 5.53 -6.43
C SER A 84 -1.23 5.51 -7.94
N TYR A 85 -1.72 6.62 -8.50
CA TYR A 85 -1.83 6.86 -9.94
C TYR A 85 -1.26 8.23 -10.30
N ASP A 86 -0.79 8.39 -11.53
CA ASP A 86 -0.42 9.70 -12.09
C ASP A 86 -0.57 9.69 -13.62
N ARG A 87 0.03 10.67 -14.32
CA ARG A 87 0.15 10.70 -15.78
C ARG A 87 1.61 10.82 -16.23
N ILE A 88 2.01 9.98 -17.17
CA ILE A 88 3.31 10.07 -17.86
C ILE A 88 3.11 10.51 -19.31
N ASN A 89 3.74 11.63 -19.67
CA ASN A 89 3.70 12.19 -21.03
C ASN A 89 4.59 11.38 -21.99
N SER A 90 4.01 10.38 -22.65
CA SER A 90 4.71 9.45 -23.54
C SER A 90 5.28 10.05 -24.84
N ASN A 91 4.82 11.24 -25.27
CA ASN A 91 5.09 11.78 -26.61
C ASN A 91 5.55 13.26 -26.64
N VAL A 92 6.13 13.80 -25.56
CA VAL A 92 6.75 15.13 -25.61
C VAL A 92 8.19 15.02 -26.10
N THR A 93 8.41 15.14 -27.41
CA THR A 93 9.71 15.57 -27.94
C THR A 93 10.06 16.91 -27.30
N ARG A 94 11.17 16.96 -26.57
CA ARG A 94 11.64 18.17 -25.86
C ARG A 94 12.10 19.24 -26.85
N THR A 95 11.17 20.04 -27.37
CA THR A 95 11.47 21.43 -27.74
C THR A 95 11.90 22.17 -26.47
N GLU A 96 12.85 23.10 -26.60
CA GLU A 96 13.51 23.74 -25.44
C GLU A 96 12.66 24.87 -24.80
N GLU A 97 11.41 25.01 -25.22
CA GLU A 97 10.46 25.91 -24.60
C GLU A 97 10.10 25.45 -23.18
N LYS A 98 9.89 26.42 -22.29
CA LYS A 98 9.75 26.19 -20.84
C LYS A 98 8.49 25.38 -20.53
N SER A 99 8.61 24.06 -20.48
CA SER A 99 7.56 23.18 -19.97
C SER A 99 7.35 23.46 -18.48
N GLU A 100 6.29 24.19 -18.14
CA GLU A 100 5.86 24.36 -16.76
C GLU A 100 5.60 22.97 -16.14
N VAL A 101 6.20 22.72 -14.97
CA VAL A 101 6.00 21.47 -14.23
C VAL A 101 4.57 21.48 -13.69
N LYS A 102 3.65 20.84 -14.41
CA LYS A 102 2.27 20.65 -13.97
C LYS A 102 2.24 19.74 -12.73
N ASN A 103 1.36 20.06 -11.78
CA ASN A 103 1.15 19.24 -10.59
C ASN A 103 0.67 17.83 -10.98
N SER A 104 1.14 16.83 -10.22
CA SER A 104 0.71 15.43 -10.29
C SER A 104 -0.82 15.29 -10.14
N VAL A 105 -1.43 14.39 -10.93
CA VAL A 105 -2.87 14.09 -10.75
C VAL A 105 -3.13 13.15 -9.56
N ALA A 106 -2.09 12.55 -8.96
CA ALA A 106 -2.18 11.86 -7.67
C ALA A 106 -2.73 12.78 -6.57
N SER A 107 -2.54 14.10 -6.72
CA SER A 107 -3.06 15.09 -5.78
C SER A 107 -4.59 15.09 -5.65
N PHE A 108 -5.34 14.56 -6.62
CA PHE A 108 -6.80 14.41 -6.51
C PHE A 108 -7.24 13.38 -5.47
N ALA A 109 -6.40 12.41 -5.13
CA ALA A 109 -6.64 11.47 -4.04
C ALA A 109 -6.46 12.10 -2.63
N LEU A 110 -6.09 13.38 -2.54
CA LEU A 110 -5.78 14.08 -1.28
C LEU A 110 -6.84 15.15 -0.90
N LYS A 111 -6.96 15.39 0.41
CA LYS A 111 -7.92 16.32 1.03
C LYS A 111 -7.75 17.75 0.53
N GLY A 112 -8.89 18.43 0.41
CA GLY A 112 -8.94 19.88 0.20
C GLY A 112 -8.83 20.30 -1.25
N GLN A 113 -8.99 19.37 -2.18
CA GLN A 113 -9.19 19.68 -3.58
C GLN A 113 -10.58 20.28 -3.78
N GLU A 114 -10.63 21.56 -4.13
CA GLU A 114 -11.84 22.26 -4.58
C GLU A 114 -12.20 21.92 -6.04
N LYS A 115 -11.31 21.18 -6.72
CA LYS A 115 -11.46 20.69 -8.08
C LYS A 115 -11.60 19.18 -8.08
N SER A 116 -12.30 18.68 -9.10
CA SER A 116 -12.42 17.27 -9.44
C SER A 116 -11.68 17.02 -10.75
N LEU A 117 -11.02 15.86 -10.87
CA LEU A 117 -10.33 15.43 -12.09
C LEU A 117 -11.27 15.37 -13.31
N LYS A 118 -12.58 15.17 -13.07
CA LYS A 118 -13.63 15.24 -14.10
C LYS A 118 -13.60 16.58 -14.85
N ASN A 119 -13.31 17.68 -14.15
CA ASN A 119 -13.39 19.05 -14.65
C ASN A 119 -12.07 19.58 -15.27
N GLU A 120 -10.99 18.79 -15.29
CA GLU A 120 -9.68 19.27 -15.73
C GLU A 120 -9.50 19.29 -17.26
N THR A 121 -8.78 20.29 -17.78
CA THR A 121 -8.83 20.68 -19.21
C THR A 121 -7.50 20.54 -19.97
N TRP A 122 -6.51 19.84 -19.40
CA TRP A 122 -5.09 20.01 -19.73
C TRP A 122 -4.57 19.52 -21.09
N LEU A 123 -5.41 18.97 -21.96
CA LEU A 123 -5.01 18.62 -23.33
C LEU A 123 -4.98 19.91 -24.17
N ASN A 124 -3.78 20.46 -24.31
CA ASN A 124 -3.41 21.62 -25.14
C ASN A 124 -4.05 22.98 -24.79
N GLY A 125 -4.98 23.05 -23.83
CA GLY A 125 -5.56 24.32 -23.34
C GLY A 125 -6.58 24.97 -24.29
N GLU A 126 -6.77 24.39 -25.47
CA GLU A 126 -7.91 24.71 -26.34
C GLU A 126 -9.21 24.18 -25.72
N LYS A 127 -10.32 24.90 -25.94
CA LYS A 127 -11.64 24.45 -25.48
C LYS A 127 -12.10 23.30 -26.39
N PHE A 128 -12.13 22.08 -25.84
CA PHE A 128 -12.61 20.86 -26.53
C PHE A 128 -13.84 21.14 -27.41
N SER A 129 -13.64 21.14 -28.72
CA SER A 129 -14.73 21.04 -29.69
C SER A 129 -15.12 19.55 -29.83
N LYS A 130 -16.40 19.26 -30.10
CA LYS A 130 -16.91 17.89 -30.15
C LYS A 130 -16.37 17.04 -31.32
N GLU A 131 -15.59 17.65 -32.21
CA GLU A 131 -15.24 17.10 -33.53
C GLU A 131 -13.79 16.61 -33.63
N GLN A 132 -12.97 16.82 -32.59
CA GLN A 132 -11.58 16.34 -32.50
C GLN A 132 -11.39 15.19 -31.48
N SER A 133 -12.47 14.67 -30.89
CA SER A 133 -12.45 13.93 -29.63
C SER A 133 -11.63 12.63 -29.62
N THR A 134 -11.87 11.72 -30.57
CA THR A 134 -11.46 10.30 -30.44
C THR A 134 -9.96 10.07 -30.31
N GLY A 135 -9.14 10.75 -31.12
CA GLY A 135 -7.68 10.66 -31.04
C GLY A 135 -7.10 11.33 -29.79
N VAL A 136 -7.71 12.42 -29.35
CA VAL A 136 -7.32 13.19 -28.16
C VAL A 136 -7.64 12.42 -26.88
N GLU A 137 -8.80 11.76 -26.82
CA GLU A 137 -9.18 10.86 -25.72
C GLU A 137 -8.26 9.63 -25.63
N ALA A 138 -7.90 9.02 -26.76
CA ALA A 138 -6.95 7.90 -26.76
C ALA A 138 -5.54 8.31 -26.25
N LEU A 139 -5.09 9.53 -26.57
CA LEU A 139 -3.83 10.06 -26.05
C LEU A 139 -3.88 10.28 -24.53
N GLU A 140 -4.99 10.79 -23.97
CA GLU A 140 -5.14 10.90 -22.51
C GLU A 140 -5.22 9.54 -21.81
N ARG A 141 -5.96 8.57 -22.38
CA ARG A 141 -6.09 7.21 -21.82
C ARG A 141 -4.71 6.56 -21.64
N ASN A 142 -3.87 6.67 -22.65
CA ASN A 142 -2.53 6.08 -22.66
C ASN A 142 -1.52 6.79 -21.73
N GLN A 143 -1.83 8.00 -21.24
CA GLN A 143 -0.97 8.72 -20.29
C GLN A 143 -1.20 8.30 -18.84
N TYR A 144 -2.40 7.84 -18.47
CA TYR A 144 -2.69 7.42 -17.11
C TYR A 144 -1.91 6.16 -16.74
N VAL A 145 -1.26 6.21 -15.57
CA VAL A 145 -0.46 5.12 -15.01
C VAL A 145 -0.78 4.90 -13.53
N THR A 146 -0.53 3.69 -13.03
CA THR A 146 -0.50 3.36 -11.60
C THR A 146 0.77 2.60 -11.24
N GLU A 147 1.29 2.85 -10.05
CA GLU A 147 2.28 1.98 -9.42
C GLU A 147 2.06 1.83 -7.92
N LEU A 148 2.51 0.70 -7.35
CA LEU A 148 2.59 0.48 -5.92
C LEU A 148 3.52 1.53 -5.28
N LEU A 149 3.13 2.04 -4.10
CA LEU A 149 4.06 2.83 -3.30
C LEU A 149 4.87 1.85 -2.45
N TYR A 150 6.15 1.71 -2.76
CA TYR A 150 7.02 0.74 -2.10
C TYR A 150 7.26 1.16 -0.63
N ILE A 151 6.44 0.59 0.26
CA ILE A 151 6.64 0.70 1.69
C ILE A 151 8.01 0.07 1.98
N HIS A 152 8.98 0.86 2.43
CA HIS A 152 10.28 0.34 2.89
C HIS A 152 10.45 0.41 4.42
N SER A 153 9.50 1.04 5.11
CA SER A 153 9.48 1.25 6.55
C SER A 153 9.61 -0.04 7.35
N LYS A 154 10.45 -0.03 8.40
CA LYS A 154 10.46 -1.04 9.45
C LYS A 154 10.08 -0.33 10.75
N LEU A 155 8.77 -0.34 11.02
CA LEU A 155 8.10 0.50 12.00
C LEU A 155 7.01 -0.31 12.71
N MET A 156 6.97 -0.23 14.04
CA MET A 156 5.89 -0.73 14.87
C MET A 156 5.44 0.39 15.82
N ILE A 157 4.12 0.58 15.96
CA ILE A 157 3.52 1.50 16.94
C ILE A 157 2.56 0.67 17.80
N VAL A 158 2.71 0.74 19.12
CA VAL A 158 1.93 -0.06 20.08
C VAL A 158 1.18 0.87 21.03
N ASP A 159 -0.14 0.66 21.13
CA ASP A 159 -1.09 1.33 22.04
C ASP A 159 -1.04 2.88 22.03
N ASP A 160 -0.61 3.50 20.94
CA ASP A 160 -0.26 4.94 20.87
C ASP A 160 0.70 5.38 22.01
N ARG A 161 1.63 4.51 22.41
CA ARG A 161 2.57 4.72 23.52
C ARG A 161 4.02 4.41 23.20
N ILE A 162 4.28 3.32 22.49
CA ILE A 162 5.62 2.85 22.16
C ILE A 162 5.78 2.89 20.64
N VAL A 163 6.90 3.42 20.16
CA VAL A 163 7.32 3.30 18.76
C VAL A 163 8.62 2.53 18.69
N ILE A 164 8.72 1.57 17.77
CA ILE A 164 9.99 0.90 17.41
C ILE A 164 10.25 1.21 15.93
N ILE A 165 11.39 1.81 15.63
CA ILE A 165 11.80 2.17 14.27
C ILE A 165 13.26 1.78 14.03
N GLY A 166 13.58 1.24 12.85
CA GLY A 166 14.93 0.76 12.56
C GLY A 166 15.12 0.27 11.13
N SER A 167 16.17 -0.55 10.94
CA SER A 167 16.47 -1.25 9.69
C SER A 167 15.92 -2.69 9.64
N ALA A 168 15.71 -3.33 10.80
CA ALA A 168 15.33 -4.73 10.92
C ALA A 168 13.95 -5.07 10.32
N ASN A 169 13.93 -5.92 9.29
CA ASN A 169 12.71 -6.44 8.66
C ASN A 169 12.05 -7.53 9.53
N LEU A 170 10.81 -7.93 9.19
CA LEU A 170 10.11 -9.03 9.85
C LEU A 170 10.47 -10.40 9.23
N ASN A 171 11.76 -10.74 9.23
CA ASN A 171 12.30 -12.01 8.75
C ASN A 171 13.52 -12.46 9.58
N ASP A 172 13.94 -13.71 9.47
CA ASP A 172 15.00 -14.28 10.32
C ASP A 172 16.36 -13.60 10.09
N ARG A 173 16.66 -13.26 8.83
CA ARG A 173 17.85 -12.50 8.43
C ARG A 173 18.04 -11.20 9.23
N SER A 174 16.96 -10.51 9.56
CA SER A 174 16.96 -9.28 10.38
C SER A 174 16.69 -9.50 11.87
N GLN A 175 16.21 -10.68 12.30
CA GLN A 175 15.68 -10.90 13.66
C GLN A 175 16.47 -11.90 14.51
N CYS A 176 17.20 -12.85 13.91
CA CYS A 176 17.98 -13.84 14.67
C CYS A 176 19.31 -13.28 15.22
N GLY A 177 19.81 -12.19 14.63
CA GLY A 177 20.98 -11.44 15.12
C GLY A 177 22.34 -12.08 14.81
N ASP A 178 22.36 -13.23 14.15
CA ASP A 178 23.54 -13.98 13.69
C ASP A 178 23.86 -13.80 12.19
N ARG A 179 23.09 -12.94 11.50
CA ARG A 179 23.07 -12.78 10.04
C ARG A 179 23.38 -11.33 9.62
N ASP A 180 22.36 -10.50 9.34
CA ASP A 180 22.57 -9.09 8.99
C ASP A 180 22.74 -8.23 10.26
N SER A 181 23.62 -7.23 10.18
CA SER A 181 23.83 -6.25 11.25
C SER A 181 22.75 -5.16 11.22
N GLU A 182 21.78 -5.25 12.13
CA GLU A 182 20.63 -4.35 12.17
C GLU A 182 20.72 -3.33 13.33
N ILE A 183 19.98 -2.21 13.21
CA ILE A 183 19.80 -1.23 14.28
C ILE A 183 18.33 -0.84 14.42
N ALA A 184 17.86 -0.68 15.66
CA ALA A 184 16.53 -0.19 15.98
C ALA A 184 16.52 0.69 17.23
N MET A 185 15.60 1.63 17.28
CA MET A 185 15.34 2.52 18.41
C MET A 185 13.92 2.26 18.94
N LYS A 186 13.83 1.97 20.24
CA LYS A 186 12.57 2.03 21.00
C LYS A 186 12.39 3.46 21.52
N ILE A 187 11.24 4.06 21.25
CA ILE A 187 10.88 5.43 21.66
C ILE A 187 9.68 5.34 22.59
N GLU A 188 9.86 5.88 23.80
CA GLU A 188 8.86 6.02 24.85
C GLU A 188 8.88 7.48 25.31
N ASP A 189 8.12 8.34 24.63
CA ASP A 189 8.01 9.76 24.97
C ASP A 189 7.09 9.93 26.21
N PRO A 190 7.59 10.52 27.30
CA PRO A 190 6.85 10.67 28.56
C PRO A 190 5.79 11.78 28.54
N GLU A 191 5.70 12.61 27.49
CA GLU A 191 4.63 13.61 27.38
C GLU A 191 3.29 12.93 27.02
N MET A 192 2.54 12.56 28.05
CA MET A 192 1.24 11.89 27.90
C MET A 192 0.13 12.92 27.63
N ILE A 193 -0.71 12.65 26.62
CA ILE A 193 -1.89 13.46 26.29
C ILE A 193 -3.18 12.63 26.27
N LYS A 194 -4.33 13.31 26.39
CA LYS A 194 -5.65 12.68 26.30
C LYS A 194 -6.00 12.34 24.84
N SER A 195 -6.30 11.08 24.58
CA SER A 195 -6.92 10.59 23.35
C SER A 195 -8.08 9.66 23.68
N ARG A 196 -8.55 8.87 22.70
CA ARG A 196 -9.54 7.81 22.89
C ARG A 196 -9.04 6.50 22.28
N MET A 197 -9.51 5.38 22.82
CA MET A 197 -9.17 4.03 22.38
C MET A 197 -10.40 3.14 22.54
N ASN A 198 -10.94 2.62 21.43
CA ASN A 198 -12.18 1.83 21.37
C ASN A 198 -13.38 2.54 22.05
N GLY A 199 -13.54 3.85 21.80
CA GLY A 199 -14.65 4.62 22.36
C GLY A 199 -14.50 5.04 23.83
N GLU A 200 -13.40 4.65 24.51
CA GLU A 200 -13.07 5.05 25.88
C GLU A 200 -11.96 6.10 25.94
N ASP A 201 -11.91 6.89 27.02
CA ASP A 201 -10.88 7.92 27.20
C ASP A 201 -9.54 7.29 27.63
N TYR A 202 -8.46 7.57 26.88
CA TYR A 202 -7.19 6.86 27.01
C TYR A 202 -5.98 7.81 27.01
N GLN A 203 -4.99 7.52 27.86
CA GLN A 203 -3.72 8.26 27.90
C GLN A 203 -2.74 7.69 26.87
N VAL A 204 -2.26 8.54 25.97
CA VAL A 204 -1.32 8.19 24.88
C VAL A 204 -0.05 9.02 24.98
N SER A 205 1.06 8.49 24.48
CA SER A 205 2.29 9.26 24.29
C SER A 205 2.12 10.21 23.10
N LYS A 206 2.53 11.48 23.26
CA LYS A 206 2.36 12.53 22.26
C LYS A 206 3.07 12.18 20.96
N PHE A 207 4.33 11.76 20.99
CA PHE A 207 5.08 11.31 19.80
C PHE A 207 4.38 10.16 19.09
N ALA A 208 4.01 9.10 19.81
CA ALA A 208 3.43 7.90 19.21
C ALA A 208 2.06 8.19 18.55
N THR A 209 1.16 8.91 19.23
CA THR A 209 -0.17 9.22 18.67
C THR A 209 -0.10 10.22 17.51
N THR A 210 0.75 11.26 17.55
CA THR A 210 0.86 12.20 16.43
C THR A 210 1.49 11.54 15.21
N PHE A 211 2.53 10.72 15.40
CA PHE A 211 3.19 10.00 14.31
C PHE A 211 2.25 9.00 13.64
N ARG A 212 1.52 8.16 14.40
CA ARG A 212 0.49 7.26 13.83
C ARG A 212 -0.59 8.04 13.09
N ARG A 213 -1.12 9.12 13.68
CA ARG A 213 -2.18 9.92 13.03
C ARG A 213 -1.70 10.58 11.74
N GLN A 214 -0.44 11.02 11.67
CA GLN A 214 0.13 11.55 10.43
C GLN A 214 0.17 10.46 9.34
N ILE A 215 0.68 9.28 9.65
CA ILE A 215 0.72 8.12 8.74
C ILE A 215 -0.69 7.75 8.27
N PHE A 216 -1.66 7.68 9.19
CA PHE A 216 -3.06 7.38 8.84
C PHE A 216 -3.67 8.47 7.96
N ARG A 217 -3.41 9.76 8.26
CA ARG A 217 -3.87 10.90 7.44
C ARG A 217 -3.21 10.91 6.05
N GLU A 218 -1.98 10.44 5.92
CA GLU A 218 -1.30 10.28 4.63
C GLU A 218 -1.96 9.18 3.80
N HIS A 219 -1.99 7.95 4.33
CA HIS A 219 -2.45 6.76 3.59
C HIS A 219 -3.95 6.82 3.23
N LEU A 220 -4.77 7.52 4.02
CA LEU A 220 -6.19 7.77 3.77
C LEU A 220 -6.48 9.08 3.01
N GLY A 221 -5.46 9.79 2.52
CA GLY A 221 -5.64 11.02 1.73
C GLY A 221 -6.23 12.19 2.51
N LEU A 222 -6.08 12.22 3.84
CA LEU A 222 -6.61 13.24 4.75
C LEU A 222 -5.59 14.38 5.05
N MET A 223 -4.51 14.44 4.27
CA MET A 223 -3.56 15.55 4.21
C MET A 223 -3.84 16.43 2.98
N LYS A 224 -3.48 17.72 3.06
CA LYS A 224 -3.49 18.59 1.88
C LYS A 224 -2.32 18.22 0.94
N PRO A 225 -2.45 18.38 -0.39
CA PRO A 225 -1.30 18.30 -1.28
C PRO A 225 -0.28 19.39 -0.94
N VAL A 226 1.01 19.06 -1.03
CA VAL A 226 2.11 20.04 -0.99
C VAL A 226 2.42 20.45 -2.43
N THR A 227 2.37 21.74 -2.75
CA THR A 227 2.72 22.25 -4.07
C THR A 227 4.23 22.43 -4.21
N THR A 228 4.75 22.24 -5.42
CA THR A 228 6.19 22.43 -5.71
C THR A 228 6.56 23.88 -6.03
N ASP A 229 5.87 24.86 -5.44
CA ASP A 229 6.31 26.26 -5.53
C ASP A 229 7.57 26.42 -4.69
N GLN A 230 8.69 26.63 -5.36
CA GLN A 230 10.06 26.65 -4.82
C GLN A 230 10.30 27.80 -3.80
N ARG A 231 9.28 28.60 -3.50
CA ARG A 231 9.31 29.74 -2.56
C ARG A 231 8.79 29.39 -1.15
N ILE A 232 8.19 28.22 -0.96
CA ILE A 232 7.61 27.81 0.33
C ILE A 232 8.46 26.71 0.97
N VAL A 233 9.13 27.02 2.08
CA VAL A 233 9.80 26.02 2.93
C VAL A 233 8.73 25.30 3.74
N SER A 234 8.50 24.01 3.46
CA SER A 234 7.58 23.18 4.24
C SER A 234 8.21 22.70 5.56
N GLU A 235 7.40 22.23 6.52
CA GLU A 235 7.90 21.71 7.79
C GLU A 235 8.90 20.56 7.63
N ALA A 236 8.74 19.74 6.58
CA ALA A 236 9.65 18.65 6.23
C ALA A 236 11.00 19.12 5.64
N MET A 237 11.13 20.39 5.24
CA MET A 237 12.37 21.01 4.76
C MET A 237 13.15 21.73 5.88
N ARG A 238 12.62 21.77 7.10
CA ARG A 238 13.25 22.44 8.25
C ARG A 238 14.37 21.59 8.85
N LEU A 239 15.36 22.24 9.46
CA LEU A 239 16.52 21.57 10.06
C LEU A 239 16.13 20.68 11.25
N PRO A 240 16.84 19.55 11.48
CA PRO A 240 16.71 18.76 12.70
C PRO A 240 16.85 19.61 13.96
N GLY A 241 16.02 19.34 14.97
CA GLY A 241 15.89 20.18 16.17
C GLY A 241 14.85 21.29 16.07
N THR A 242 14.28 21.55 14.88
CA THR A 242 13.08 22.39 14.78
C THR A 242 11.86 21.61 15.28
N SER A 243 11.04 22.23 16.13
CA SER A 243 9.78 21.63 16.60
C SER A 243 8.83 21.41 15.43
N GLN A 244 8.39 20.17 15.24
CA GLN A 244 7.36 19.78 14.27
C GLN A 244 6.00 19.92 14.94
N GLU A 245 5.19 20.90 14.52
CA GLU A 245 3.85 21.10 15.08
C GLU A 245 2.82 20.22 14.36
N TYR A 246 1.99 19.52 15.14
CA TYR A 246 0.91 18.67 14.63
C TYR A 246 -0.45 19.36 14.75
N GLU A 247 -1.18 19.48 13.63
CA GLU A 247 -2.53 20.04 13.58
C GLU A 247 -3.57 19.13 14.26
N PHE A 248 -3.81 19.36 15.55
CA PHE A 248 -4.88 18.70 16.33
C PHE A 248 -6.27 19.30 16.08
N GLY A 249 -7.32 18.50 16.33
CA GLY A 249 -8.69 18.96 16.52
C GLY A 249 -9.49 19.27 15.24
N ASP A 250 -8.85 19.25 14.07
CA ASP A 250 -9.49 19.24 12.76
C ASP A 250 -10.37 17.98 12.57
N LYS A 251 -11.32 18.01 11.62
CA LYS A 251 -12.29 16.90 11.47
C LYS A 251 -11.65 15.56 11.08
N TYR A 252 -10.45 15.59 10.50
CA TYR A 252 -9.73 14.42 10.04
C TYR A 252 -8.78 13.89 11.13
N ASP A 253 -8.13 14.77 11.92
CA ASP A 253 -7.48 14.36 13.18
C ASP A 253 -8.46 13.62 14.11
N LYS A 254 -9.69 14.14 14.23
CA LYS A 254 -10.76 13.51 15.01
C LYS A 254 -11.12 12.11 14.52
N LEU A 255 -11.18 11.90 13.20
CA LEU A 255 -11.46 10.60 12.57
C LEU A 255 -10.34 9.58 12.82
N VAL A 256 -9.06 9.99 12.72
CA VAL A 256 -7.92 9.09 12.96
C VAL A 256 -7.48 9.02 14.44
N ARG A 257 -8.14 9.74 15.35
CA ARG A 257 -7.75 9.85 16.76
C ARG A 257 -7.84 8.51 17.50
N ASP A 258 -8.92 7.78 17.27
CA ASP A 258 -9.22 6.50 17.93
C ASP A 258 -9.07 5.35 16.93
N PRO A 259 -7.92 4.63 16.92
CA PRO A 259 -7.61 3.64 15.91
C PRO A 259 -8.44 2.35 16.04
N LEU A 260 -9.27 2.22 17.08
CA LEU A 260 -10.14 1.06 17.31
C LEU A 260 -11.64 1.40 17.23
N SER A 261 -12.00 2.65 16.94
CA SER A 261 -13.41 3.05 16.80
C SER A 261 -14.06 2.46 15.53
N GLU A 262 -15.34 2.08 15.61
CA GLU A 262 -16.10 1.55 14.46
C GLU A 262 -16.07 2.52 13.26
N GLU A 263 -16.21 3.83 13.51
CA GLU A 263 -16.11 4.88 12.50
C GLU A 263 -14.78 4.81 11.74
N PHE A 264 -13.65 4.73 12.46
CA PHE A 264 -12.32 4.64 11.86
C PHE A 264 -12.09 3.32 11.11
N ILE A 265 -12.41 2.17 11.73
CA ILE A 265 -12.20 0.84 11.12
C ILE A 265 -13.03 0.71 9.84
N LYS A 266 -14.30 1.14 9.88
CA LYS A 266 -15.20 1.15 8.72
C LYS A 266 -14.70 2.09 7.62
N PHE A 267 -14.17 3.27 7.99
CA PHE A 267 -13.58 4.19 7.02
C PHE A 267 -12.33 3.60 6.35
N TRP A 268 -11.39 3.07 7.14
CA TRP A 268 -10.18 2.39 6.65
C TRP A 268 -10.51 1.26 5.67
N ASN A 269 -11.38 0.33 6.08
CA ASN A 269 -11.76 -0.82 5.26
C ASN A 269 -12.54 -0.42 4.01
N ASN A 270 -13.43 0.58 4.08
CA ASN A 270 -14.14 1.08 2.90
C ASN A 270 -13.19 1.77 1.90
N THR A 271 -12.25 2.59 2.38
CA THR A 271 -11.23 3.22 1.53
C THR A 271 -10.36 2.16 0.83
N ALA A 272 -9.83 1.19 1.59
CA ALA A 272 -9.03 0.10 1.03
C ALA A 272 -9.78 -0.68 -0.06
N ASN A 273 -11.02 -1.13 0.23
CA ASN A 273 -11.82 -1.90 -0.72
C ASN A 273 -12.24 -1.10 -1.96
N SER A 274 -12.64 0.17 -1.80
CA SER A 274 -12.98 1.06 -2.91
C SER A 274 -11.79 1.27 -3.84
N ASN A 275 -10.65 1.70 -3.28
CA ASN A 275 -9.41 1.94 -4.04
C ASN A 275 -8.97 0.68 -4.79
N THR A 276 -8.94 -0.48 -4.11
CA THR A 276 -8.56 -1.76 -4.73
C THR A 276 -9.45 -2.09 -5.92
N THR A 277 -10.75 -1.81 -5.81
CA THR A 277 -11.72 -2.05 -6.89
C THR A 277 -11.51 -1.09 -8.07
N GLN A 278 -11.29 0.22 -7.84
CA GLN A 278 -10.98 1.15 -8.93
C GLN A 278 -9.64 0.83 -9.60
N PHE A 279 -8.59 0.52 -8.84
CA PHE A 279 -7.28 0.14 -9.39
C PHE A 279 -7.35 -1.15 -10.21
N ARG A 280 -8.13 -2.15 -9.76
CA ARG A 280 -8.40 -3.37 -10.52
C ARG A 280 -9.10 -3.04 -11.84
N GLU A 281 -10.25 -2.37 -11.78
CA GLU A 281 -11.12 -2.12 -12.95
C GLU A 281 -10.51 -1.15 -13.97
N LEU A 282 -9.61 -0.26 -13.56
CA LEU A 282 -8.92 0.67 -14.48
C LEU A 282 -7.68 0.04 -15.12
N PHE A 283 -6.83 -0.62 -14.32
CA PHE A 283 -5.45 -0.92 -14.71
C PHE A 283 -5.08 -2.41 -14.72
N HIS A 284 -6.00 -3.31 -14.33
CA HIS A 284 -5.71 -4.73 -14.11
C HIS A 284 -4.44 -4.93 -13.24
N CYS A 285 -4.42 -4.26 -12.09
CA CYS A 285 -3.32 -4.37 -11.13
C CYS A 285 -3.14 -5.80 -10.61
N VAL A 286 -1.89 -6.22 -10.46
CA VAL A 286 -1.49 -7.39 -9.65
C VAL A 286 -0.59 -6.95 -8.50
N PRO A 287 -0.47 -7.75 -7.42
CA PRO A 287 -1.27 -8.96 -7.11
C PRO A 287 -2.76 -8.65 -6.89
N ASP A 288 -3.64 -9.64 -7.10
CA ASP A 288 -5.11 -9.51 -6.94
C ASP A 288 -5.80 -10.87 -6.66
N ASP A 289 -6.76 -10.91 -5.73
CA ASP A 289 -7.37 -12.18 -5.28
C ASP A 289 -8.29 -12.88 -6.30
N ASN A 290 -8.60 -12.24 -7.44
CA ASN A 290 -9.26 -12.89 -8.57
C ASN A 290 -8.30 -13.71 -9.46
N VAL A 291 -6.98 -13.65 -9.22
CA VAL A 291 -5.95 -14.29 -10.03
C VAL A 291 -5.20 -15.34 -9.19
N LYS A 292 -5.70 -16.57 -9.20
CA LYS A 292 -5.25 -17.69 -8.36
C LYS A 292 -4.27 -18.65 -9.01
N ASN A 293 -4.16 -18.65 -10.35
CA ASN A 293 -3.22 -19.49 -11.10
C ASN A 293 -2.61 -18.77 -12.31
N TRP A 294 -1.62 -19.39 -12.96
CA TRP A 294 -0.92 -18.79 -14.10
C TRP A 294 -1.79 -18.64 -15.35
N ASP A 295 -2.80 -19.50 -15.57
CA ASP A 295 -3.70 -19.34 -16.70
C ASP A 295 -4.62 -18.13 -16.51
N GLN A 296 -5.12 -17.91 -15.29
CA GLN A 296 -5.82 -16.69 -14.90
C GLN A 296 -4.90 -15.46 -14.97
N TYR A 297 -3.64 -15.55 -14.53
CA TYR A 297 -2.67 -14.45 -14.64
C TYR A 297 -2.43 -14.07 -16.10
N HIS A 298 -2.19 -15.05 -16.98
CA HIS A 298 -2.05 -14.81 -18.40
C HIS A 298 -3.36 -14.34 -19.05
N ALA A 299 -4.53 -14.74 -18.57
CA ALA A 299 -5.83 -14.23 -19.02
C ALA A 299 -6.03 -12.76 -18.63
N PHE A 300 -5.66 -12.39 -17.40
CA PHE A 300 -5.80 -11.04 -16.84
C PHE A 300 -5.00 -9.98 -17.63
N PHE A 301 -3.90 -10.39 -18.27
CA PHE A 301 -3.08 -9.55 -19.16
C PHE A 301 -3.18 -9.92 -20.66
N LYS A 302 -4.12 -10.78 -21.08
CA LYS A 302 -4.17 -11.27 -22.46
C LYS A 302 -4.79 -10.25 -23.40
N LYS A 303 -4.03 -9.94 -24.45
CA LYS A 303 -4.43 -9.05 -25.56
C LYS A 303 -5.28 -9.82 -26.56
N GLU A 304 -6.14 -9.11 -27.29
CA GLU A 304 -6.65 -9.64 -28.57
C GLU A 304 -5.49 -9.86 -29.54
N PRO A 305 -5.31 -11.06 -30.12
CA PRO A 305 -4.15 -11.36 -30.96
C PRO A 305 -4.06 -10.54 -32.26
N GLU A 306 -5.18 -10.02 -32.75
CA GLU A 306 -5.30 -9.48 -34.12
C GLU A 306 -4.69 -8.07 -34.29
N LEU A 307 -4.54 -7.31 -33.20
CA LEU A 307 -4.14 -5.89 -33.24
C LEU A 307 -2.65 -5.64 -32.96
N GLY A 308 -1.88 -6.66 -32.55
CA GLY A 308 -0.42 -6.58 -32.34
C GLY A 308 0.07 -5.63 -31.23
N LYS A 309 -0.84 -4.88 -30.58
CA LYS A 309 -0.54 -3.96 -29.48
C LYS A 309 -0.16 -4.70 -28.20
N VAL A 310 0.58 -4.01 -27.34
CA VAL A 310 0.91 -4.46 -25.99
C VAL A 310 0.25 -3.54 -24.99
N THR A 311 -0.81 -4.01 -24.32
CA THR A 311 -1.24 -3.43 -23.04
C THR A 311 -0.05 -3.48 -22.09
N VAL A 312 0.40 -2.30 -21.64
CA VAL A 312 1.54 -2.17 -20.73
C VAL A 312 1.00 -2.26 -19.31
N ALA A 313 1.63 -3.08 -18.45
CA ALA A 313 1.22 -3.19 -17.05
C ALA A 313 1.27 -1.81 -16.38
N GLY A 314 0.26 -1.51 -15.55
CA GLY A 314 0.11 -0.21 -14.90
C GLY A 314 -0.50 0.89 -15.76
N HIS A 315 -0.76 0.69 -17.06
CA HIS A 315 -1.60 1.60 -17.86
C HIS A 315 -3.08 1.16 -17.87
N ILE A 316 -3.99 2.02 -18.34
CA ILE A 316 -5.41 1.69 -18.47
C ILE A 316 -5.57 0.43 -19.36
N TYR A 317 -6.26 -0.60 -18.84
CA TYR A 317 -6.29 -1.91 -19.49
C TYR A 317 -7.23 -1.95 -20.71
N ASP A 318 -8.41 -1.34 -20.60
CA ASP A 318 -9.42 -1.26 -21.65
C ASP A 318 -9.17 -0.03 -22.52
N GLU A 319 -8.60 -0.26 -23.72
CA GLU A 319 -8.35 0.78 -24.72
C GLU A 319 -9.63 1.53 -25.17
N ASN A 320 -10.82 1.00 -24.91
CA ASN A 320 -12.11 1.60 -25.28
C ASN A 320 -12.80 2.35 -24.13
N MET A 321 -12.33 2.25 -22.88
CA MET A 321 -13.03 2.84 -21.73
C MET A 321 -13.16 4.37 -21.89
N PRO A 322 -14.36 4.97 -21.77
CA PRO A 322 -14.54 6.42 -21.94
C PRO A 322 -13.70 7.24 -20.97
N ILE A 323 -13.13 8.37 -21.43
CA ILE A 323 -12.32 9.25 -20.58
C ILE A 323 -13.12 9.82 -19.40
N SER A 324 -14.41 10.06 -19.57
CA SER A 324 -15.32 10.43 -18.48
C SER A 324 -15.34 9.37 -17.36
N THR A 325 -15.46 8.10 -17.72
CA THR A 325 -15.44 6.96 -16.79
C THR A 325 -14.08 6.79 -16.12
N ILE A 326 -12.98 6.89 -16.88
CA ILE A 326 -11.61 6.81 -16.33
C ILE A 326 -11.40 7.92 -15.29
N ARG A 327 -11.69 9.18 -15.65
CA ARG A 327 -11.58 10.32 -14.74
C ARG A 327 -12.47 10.14 -13.52
N GLU A 328 -13.70 9.67 -13.68
CA GLU A 328 -14.63 9.47 -12.57
C GLU A 328 -14.18 8.40 -11.57
N LYS A 329 -13.61 7.29 -12.07
CA LYS A 329 -13.04 6.26 -11.21
C LYS A 329 -11.82 6.76 -10.45
N LEU A 330 -10.90 7.45 -11.14
CA LEU A 330 -9.71 8.05 -10.52
C LEU A 330 -10.08 9.13 -9.48
N ASP A 331 -11.08 9.97 -9.77
CA ASP A 331 -11.63 11.00 -8.86
C ASP A 331 -12.34 10.40 -7.62
N SER A 332 -12.61 9.09 -7.63
CA SER A 332 -13.19 8.35 -6.49
C SER A 332 -12.17 7.57 -5.65
N ILE A 333 -10.89 7.55 -6.06
CA ILE A 333 -9.79 6.97 -5.27
C ILE A 333 -9.40 7.98 -4.19
N GLN A 334 -9.32 7.52 -2.94
CA GLN A 334 -8.96 8.36 -1.80
C GLN A 334 -7.72 7.83 -1.08
N GLY A 335 -6.68 8.67 -1.00
CA GLY A 335 -5.38 8.29 -0.46
C GLY A 335 -4.69 7.24 -1.31
N HIS A 336 -3.99 6.33 -0.64
CA HIS A 336 -3.14 5.31 -1.28
C HIS A 336 -3.43 3.89 -0.78
N LEU A 337 -4.25 3.74 0.26
CA LEU A 337 -4.54 2.46 0.91
C LEU A 337 -5.26 1.49 -0.04
N VAL A 338 -4.76 0.26 -0.16
CA VAL A 338 -5.39 -0.86 -0.86
C VAL A 338 -5.32 -2.13 0.00
N VAL A 339 -6.25 -3.07 -0.19
CA VAL A 339 -6.27 -4.36 0.50
C VAL A 339 -5.07 -5.19 0.01
N PHE A 340 -4.38 -5.88 0.92
CA PHE A 340 -3.35 -6.85 0.52
C PHE A 340 -4.02 -8.17 0.08
N PRO A 341 -3.80 -8.63 -1.16
CA PRO A 341 -4.45 -9.83 -1.69
C PRO A 341 -3.83 -11.09 -1.09
N THR A 342 -4.63 -11.89 -0.39
CA THR A 342 -4.18 -13.09 0.38
C THR A 342 -4.27 -14.41 -0.40
N GLU A 343 -5.05 -14.43 -1.47
CA GLU A 343 -5.39 -15.54 -2.36
C GLU A 343 -4.73 -15.45 -3.75
N PHE A 344 -4.12 -14.32 -4.11
CA PHE A 344 -3.38 -14.19 -5.36
C PHE A 344 -2.32 -15.29 -5.53
N LEU A 345 -2.39 -16.03 -6.64
CA LEU A 345 -1.62 -17.24 -6.91
C LEU A 345 -1.70 -18.31 -5.80
N SER A 346 -2.86 -18.54 -5.18
CA SER A 346 -3.06 -19.60 -4.16
C SER A 346 -3.06 -21.03 -4.70
N GLU A 347 -3.27 -21.23 -5.99
CA GLU A 347 -3.23 -22.53 -6.67
C GLU A 347 -1.84 -22.85 -7.28
N VAL A 348 -0.81 -22.07 -6.94
CA VAL A 348 0.56 -22.16 -7.49
C VAL A 348 1.58 -22.46 -6.41
N ASP A 349 2.47 -23.43 -6.64
CA ASP A 349 3.70 -23.53 -5.86
C ASP A 349 4.68 -22.41 -6.26
N LEU A 350 4.80 -21.41 -5.38
CA LEU A 350 5.68 -20.27 -5.54
C LEU A 350 7.15 -20.57 -5.19
N LYS A 351 7.50 -21.75 -4.64
CA LYS A 351 8.90 -22.15 -4.42
C LYS A 351 9.59 -22.55 -5.73
N GLY A 352 8.90 -23.35 -6.55
CA GLY A 352 9.42 -23.85 -7.83
C GLY A 352 10.55 -24.88 -7.71
N ASP A 353 11.02 -25.37 -8.85
CA ASP A 353 12.05 -26.42 -8.91
C ASP A 353 13.39 -25.98 -8.29
N SER A 354 13.90 -26.78 -7.37
CA SER A 354 14.92 -26.39 -6.39
C SER A 354 16.35 -26.47 -6.92
N LYS A 355 16.87 -25.33 -7.41
CA LYS A 355 18.33 -25.06 -7.51
C LYS A 355 18.77 -23.66 -7.07
N LEU A 356 17.89 -22.66 -7.13
CA LEU A 356 18.14 -21.33 -6.53
C LEU A 356 17.77 -21.27 -5.04
N THR A 357 17.09 -22.30 -4.54
CA THR A 357 16.57 -22.38 -3.16
C THR A 357 17.66 -22.29 -2.10
N GLU A 358 18.81 -22.93 -2.26
CA GLU A 358 19.81 -23.05 -1.18
C GLU A 358 20.37 -21.68 -0.73
N LEU A 359 20.81 -20.85 -1.68
CA LEU A 359 21.28 -19.50 -1.41
C LEU A 359 20.13 -18.56 -0.99
N ALA A 360 18.94 -18.72 -1.58
CA ALA A 360 17.81 -17.84 -1.31
C ALA A 360 17.11 -18.15 0.03
N MET A 361 17.14 -19.39 0.51
CA MET A 361 16.68 -19.74 1.86
C MET A 361 17.56 -19.03 2.90
N THR A 362 18.89 -19.17 2.82
CA THR A 362 19.85 -18.44 3.69
C THR A 362 19.62 -16.92 3.76
N LEU A 363 18.99 -16.31 2.75
CA LEU A 363 18.68 -14.88 2.67
C LEU A 363 17.31 -14.47 3.27
N PHE A 364 16.42 -15.42 3.59
CA PHE A 364 15.04 -15.14 4.03
C PHE A 364 14.54 -15.99 5.20
N THR A 365 15.23 -17.08 5.53
CA THR A 365 14.87 -18.14 6.49
C THR A 365 16.11 -18.63 7.21
#